data_AF-A0A8H3ALH3-F1
#
_entry.id   AF-A0A8H3ALH3-F1
#
_cell.length_a   1.000
_cell.length_b   1.000
_cell.length_c   1.000
_cell.angle_alpha   90.00
_cell.angle_beta   90.00
_cell.angle_gamma   90.00
#
_symmetry.space_group_name_H-M   'P 1'
#
loop_
_entity.id
_entity.type
_entity.pdbx_description
1 polymer ?
#
loop_
_entity_poly.entity_id
_entity_poly.type
_entity_poly.pdbx_seq_one_letter_code
_entity_poly.pdbx_strand_id
1 'polypeptide(L)'
;MVFFAVVGIVFSNLGTTVLGASLKVGLWVGGFSLEIFSHLWDPLRRKLAVLMAHLRGTETPSESEREANPLPLGQVNLSERLDTITTIILGEGINGFAGTLTSVLTAPGVGRAIAVNVISTAFIIWFIAYIYFEGPKSGSNPKGEGLRRMAWMVFYLPLLASIFLLFVGIKNQFVLTTFLSTVFESTVGFRDVLIQANFPANITNSTLWLSKPLVNDFLSARGVIWDDEYANLMEVRRNSTTSAEWRPNVDAWIARLSLTMILNVYKTFNGDDSIPEDAQKLVDEYYTDSAVAISQDYHIDDPRQSKYFQILTGLLSGSLEGARYILVFAAVILLSLGFQSLIHSRPKDRYQWGVIACRLLMGLVISLLLLLNLGKYQEFFVLPSEYRQRAGVFQWLEAFWVLPTIAIAYGVQFLIEITLAGFAKWATIKALRERTDPESPGPLPVLEHSDYPGSHLDDSSAEKAKREA
;
A
#
# COMPACT_ATOMS: atom_id res chain seq x y z
N MET A 1 16.84 -22.04 8.19
CA MET A 1 17.88 -21.64 7.21
C MET A 1 17.41 -20.59 6.20
N VAL A 2 16.21 -20.71 5.61
CA VAL A 2 15.66 -19.71 4.68
C VAL A 2 15.58 -18.30 5.29
N PHE A 3 15.15 -18.17 6.55
CA PHE A 3 15.13 -16.89 7.27
C PHE A 3 16.51 -16.22 7.35
N PHE A 4 17.58 -16.97 7.66
CA PHE A 4 18.94 -16.42 7.71
C PHE A 4 19.50 -16.07 6.32
N ALA A 5 19.09 -16.79 5.27
CA ALA A 5 19.42 -16.44 3.89
C ALA A 5 18.72 -15.14 3.45
N VAL A 6 17.44 -14.98 3.81
CA VAL A 6 16.69 -13.74 3.54
C VAL A 6 17.28 -12.56 4.32
N VAL A 7 17.59 -12.74 5.61
CA VAL A 7 18.25 -11.72 6.43
C VAL A 7 19.63 -11.36 5.86
N GLY A 8 20.42 -12.34 5.42
CA GLY A 8 21.69 -12.10 4.74
C GLY A 8 21.56 -11.31 3.43
N ILE A 9 20.52 -11.57 2.64
CA ILE A 9 20.23 -10.81 1.42
C ILE A 9 19.73 -9.39 1.76
N VAL A 10 18.95 -9.23 2.82
CA VAL A 10 18.44 -7.93 3.30
C VAL A 10 19.58 -7.00 3.73
N PHE A 11 20.61 -7.52 4.41
CA PHE A 11 21.78 -6.74 4.84
C PHE A 11 22.90 -6.64 3.80
N SER A 12 22.71 -7.20 2.60
CA SER A 12 23.70 -7.11 1.51
C SER A 12 23.34 -6.01 0.50
N ASN A 13 24.33 -5.52 -0.24
CA ASN A 13 24.11 -4.62 -1.39
C ASN A 13 23.21 -5.24 -2.48
N LEU A 14 23.03 -6.56 -2.49
CA LEU A 14 22.06 -7.21 -3.37
C LEU A 14 20.62 -6.85 -2.98
N GLY A 15 20.36 -6.56 -1.71
CA GLY A 15 19.02 -6.35 -1.17
C GLY A 15 18.30 -5.09 -1.68
N THR A 16 19.03 -4.15 -2.27
CA THR A 16 18.51 -2.91 -2.88
C THR A 16 18.23 -3.05 -4.38
N THR A 17 18.69 -4.15 -5.00
CA THR A 17 18.49 -4.41 -6.44
C THR A 17 17.16 -5.09 -6.71
N VAL A 18 16.61 -4.90 -7.93
CA VAL A 18 15.38 -5.58 -8.40
C VAL A 18 15.53 -7.10 -8.31
N LEU A 19 16.73 -7.61 -8.62
CA LEU A 19 17.04 -9.04 -8.52
C LEU A 19 17.02 -9.53 -7.06
N GLY A 20 17.56 -8.75 -6.12
CA GLY A 20 17.50 -9.08 -4.70
C GLY A 20 16.09 -8.98 -4.12
N ALA A 21 15.27 -8.03 -4.58
CA ALA A 21 13.85 -7.96 -4.23
C ALA A 21 13.08 -9.18 -4.76
N SER A 22 13.31 -9.57 -6.01
CA SER A 22 12.74 -10.79 -6.61
C SER A 22 13.19 -12.05 -5.86
N LEU A 23 14.47 -12.16 -5.49
CA LEU A 23 14.99 -13.27 -4.69
C LEU A 23 14.40 -13.31 -3.29
N LYS A 24 14.22 -12.16 -2.64
CA LYS A 24 13.56 -12.05 -1.32
C LYS A 24 12.14 -12.57 -1.40
N VAL A 25 11.37 -12.13 -2.39
CA VAL A 25 9.99 -12.60 -2.62
C VAL A 25 9.98 -14.09 -2.96
N GLY A 26 10.86 -14.55 -3.84
CA GLY A 26 10.98 -15.96 -4.22
C GLY A 26 11.37 -16.88 -3.06
N LEU A 27 12.26 -16.44 -2.17
CA LEU A 27 12.65 -17.18 -0.97
C LEU A 27 11.55 -17.17 0.11
N TRP A 28 10.84 -16.04 0.28
CA TRP A 28 9.70 -15.96 1.17
C TRP A 28 8.55 -16.84 0.69
N VAL A 29 8.12 -16.65 -0.56
CA VAL A 29 7.05 -17.42 -1.19
C VAL A 29 7.46 -18.88 -1.30
N GLY A 30 8.70 -19.18 -1.67
CA GLY A 30 9.22 -20.54 -1.81
C GLY A 30 9.33 -21.26 -0.47
N GLY A 31 9.92 -20.65 0.55
CA GLY A 31 10.02 -21.21 1.89
C GLY A 31 8.65 -21.46 2.52
N PHE A 32 7.73 -20.50 2.37
CA PHE A 32 6.37 -20.64 2.86
C PHE A 32 5.55 -21.66 2.04
N SER A 33 5.75 -21.73 0.72
CA SER A 33 5.13 -22.77 -0.11
C SER A 33 5.62 -24.15 0.28
N LEU A 34 6.91 -24.32 0.57
CA LEU A 34 7.48 -25.57 1.05
C LEU A 34 6.88 -25.98 2.40
N GLU A 35 6.67 -25.02 3.30
CA GLU A 35 6.02 -25.24 4.60
C GLU A 35 4.54 -25.62 4.42
N ILE A 36 3.79 -24.90 3.57
CA ILE A 36 2.42 -25.27 3.18
C ILE A 36 2.40 -26.67 2.58
N PHE A 37 3.24 -26.97 1.60
CA PHE A 37 3.30 -28.26 0.92
C PHE A 37 3.66 -29.38 1.90
N SER A 38 4.58 -29.15 2.84
CA SER A 38 4.91 -30.15 3.86
C SER A 38 3.69 -30.45 4.76
N HIS A 39 2.95 -29.41 5.17
CA HIS A 39 1.72 -29.54 5.93
C HIS A 39 0.52 -30.05 5.11
N LEU A 40 0.52 -29.92 3.79
CA LEU A 40 -0.50 -30.44 2.86
C LEU A 40 -0.25 -31.92 2.56
N TRP A 41 1.03 -32.27 2.36
CA TRP A 41 1.45 -33.59 1.92
C TRP A 41 1.20 -34.65 2.98
N ASP A 42 1.46 -34.36 4.26
CA ASP A 42 1.25 -35.32 5.34
C ASP A 42 -0.21 -35.76 5.54
N PRO A 43 -1.21 -34.87 5.67
CA PRO A 43 -2.61 -35.28 5.80
C PRO A 43 -3.17 -35.87 4.50
N LEU A 44 -2.70 -35.41 3.32
CA LEU A 44 -3.11 -35.97 2.04
C LEU A 44 -2.56 -37.40 1.86
N ARG A 45 -1.29 -37.63 2.22
CA ARG A 45 -0.64 -38.94 2.25
C ARG A 45 -1.33 -39.89 3.23
N ARG A 46 -1.74 -39.40 4.41
CA ARG A 46 -2.54 -40.19 5.37
C ARG A 46 -3.90 -40.59 4.79
N LYS A 47 -4.63 -39.66 4.17
CA LYS A 47 -5.92 -39.99 3.52
C LYS A 47 -5.75 -40.94 2.33
N LEU A 48 -4.71 -40.76 1.52
CA LEU A 48 -4.37 -41.67 0.43
C LEU A 48 -3.97 -43.06 0.93
N ALA A 49 -3.21 -43.14 2.02
CA ALA A 49 -2.82 -44.41 2.63
C ALA A 49 -4.04 -45.17 3.20
N VAL A 50 -4.98 -44.46 3.85
CA VAL A 50 -6.25 -45.05 4.33
C VAL A 50 -7.12 -45.52 3.15
N LEU A 51 -7.21 -44.72 2.08
CA LEU A 51 -7.96 -45.07 0.88
C LEU A 51 -7.33 -46.28 0.14
N MET A 52 -6.00 -46.33 0.04
CA MET A 52 -5.29 -47.48 -0.54
C MET A 52 -5.40 -48.74 0.32
N ALA A 53 -5.37 -48.63 1.65
CA ALA A 53 -5.57 -49.76 2.56
C ALA A 53 -6.99 -50.33 2.44
N HIS A 54 -8.00 -49.45 2.32
CA HIS A 54 -9.39 -49.85 2.12
C HIS A 54 -9.61 -50.54 0.76
N LEU A 55 -8.97 -50.04 -0.30
CA LEU A 55 -9.03 -50.64 -1.65
C LEU A 55 -8.31 -51.99 -1.76
N ARG A 56 -7.30 -52.25 -0.89
CA ARG A 56 -6.55 -53.52 -0.88
C ARG A 56 -7.15 -54.60 0.03
N GLY A 57 -8.24 -54.32 0.74
CA GLY A 57 -8.87 -55.29 1.64
C GLY A 57 -8.01 -55.71 2.83
N THR A 58 -6.94 -54.98 3.12
CA THR A 58 -6.07 -55.19 4.29
C THR A 58 -6.70 -54.55 5.52
N GLU A 59 -6.73 -55.29 6.64
CA GLU A 59 -7.20 -54.78 7.94
C GLU A 59 -6.50 -53.46 8.28
N THR A 60 -7.30 -52.48 8.73
CA THR A 60 -6.81 -51.15 9.11
C THR A 60 -5.75 -51.27 10.22
N PRO A 61 -4.57 -50.65 10.08
CA PRO A 61 -3.56 -50.68 11.12
C PRO A 61 -4.12 -50.10 12.42
N SER A 62 -3.82 -50.78 13.53
CA SER A 62 -4.33 -50.48 14.87
C SER A 62 -4.08 -49.02 15.27
N GLU A 63 -4.99 -48.42 16.03
CA GLU A 63 -4.89 -47.04 16.53
C GLU A 63 -3.56 -46.74 17.25
N SER A 64 -2.87 -47.74 17.79
CA SER A 64 -1.58 -47.58 18.47
C SER A 64 -0.42 -47.17 17.54
N GLU A 65 -0.48 -47.48 16.24
CA GLU A 65 0.52 -47.00 15.25
C GLU A 65 0.17 -45.62 14.68
N ARG A 66 -1.05 -45.09 14.91
CA ARG A 66 -1.45 -43.74 14.49
C ARG A 66 -0.86 -42.63 15.36
N GLU A 67 -0.38 -42.94 16.56
CA GLU A 67 0.16 -41.96 17.52
C GLU A 67 1.69 -41.78 17.47
N ALA A 68 2.42 -42.62 16.75
CA ALA A 68 3.87 -42.47 16.58
C ALA A 68 4.20 -41.40 15.53
N ASN A 69 3.98 -40.13 15.87
CA ASN A 69 4.51 -38.98 15.13
C ASN A 69 5.97 -38.73 15.60
N PRO A 70 7.02 -38.93 14.78
CA PRO A 70 8.41 -38.65 15.18
C PRO A 70 8.79 -37.16 15.07
N LEU A 71 7.85 -36.29 14.72
CA LEU A 71 8.10 -34.85 14.69
C LEU A 71 7.70 -34.26 16.04
N PRO A 72 8.62 -33.64 16.79
CA PRO A 72 8.24 -32.83 17.93
C PRO A 72 7.42 -31.67 17.39
N LEU A 73 6.09 -31.82 17.43
CA LEU A 73 5.16 -30.71 17.36
C LEU A 73 5.41 -29.89 18.63
N GLY A 74 6.49 -29.10 18.61
CA GLY A 74 6.75 -28.13 19.65
C GLY A 74 5.47 -27.35 19.87
N GLN A 75 5.04 -27.25 21.12
CA GLN A 75 3.91 -26.44 21.59
C GLN A 75 4.19 -24.94 21.38
N VAL A 76 4.54 -24.57 20.17
CA VAL A 76 4.75 -23.21 19.74
C VAL A 76 3.38 -22.72 19.29
N ASN A 77 2.86 -21.71 20.00
CA ASN A 77 1.64 -21.03 19.61
C ASN A 77 1.86 -20.35 18.26
N LEU A 78 1.36 -21.00 17.21
CA LEU A 78 1.51 -20.53 15.83
C LEU A 78 0.83 -19.17 15.62
N SER A 79 -0.24 -18.87 16.37
CA SER A 79 -0.87 -17.54 16.39
C SER A 79 0.08 -16.45 16.88
N GLU A 80 0.79 -16.69 17.98
CA GLU A 80 1.71 -15.72 18.58
C GLU A 80 2.88 -15.40 17.64
N ARG A 81 3.39 -16.42 16.93
CA ARG A 81 4.40 -16.22 15.88
C ARG A 81 3.88 -15.41 14.70
N LEU A 82 2.65 -15.67 14.26
CA LEU A 82 2.05 -14.95 13.14
C LEU A 82 1.77 -13.48 13.52
N ASP A 83 1.27 -13.21 14.72
CA ASP A 83 1.11 -11.86 15.25
C ASP A 83 2.45 -11.12 15.34
N THR A 84 3.51 -11.81 15.75
CA THR A 84 4.88 -11.27 15.73
C THR A 84 5.32 -10.94 14.30
N ILE A 85 5.09 -11.83 13.33
CA ILE A 85 5.45 -11.60 11.92
C ILE A 85 4.67 -10.42 11.33
N THR A 86 3.36 -10.32 11.58
CA THR A 86 2.57 -9.17 11.13
C THR A 86 3.07 -7.88 11.73
N THR A 87 3.42 -7.87 13.01
CA THR A 87 4.00 -6.69 13.68
C THR A 87 5.33 -6.29 13.05
N ILE A 88 6.21 -7.26 12.74
CA ILE A 88 7.47 -7.00 12.04
C ILE A 88 7.21 -6.42 10.65
N ILE A 89 6.28 -6.98 9.87
CA ILE A 89 5.94 -6.49 8.53
C ILE A 89 5.34 -5.08 8.59
N LEU A 90 4.49 -4.79 9.57
CA LEU A 90 3.98 -3.45 9.82
C LEU A 90 5.13 -2.48 10.15
N GLY A 91 6.05 -2.85 11.05
CA GLY A 91 7.19 -2.03 11.43
C GLY A 91 8.17 -1.76 10.29
N GLU A 92 8.56 -2.81 9.56
CA GLU A 92 9.42 -2.72 8.37
C GLU A 92 8.75 -1.93 7.24
N GLY A 93 7.44 -2.12 7.04
CA GLY A 93 6.66 -1.35 6.08
C GLY A 93 6.69 0.14 6.39
N ILE A 94 6.46 0.52 7.66
CA ILE A 94 6.54 1.90 8.15
C ILE A 94 7.93 2.48 7.93
N ASN A 95 8.97 1.75 8.33
CA ASN A 95 10.35 2.17 8.13
C ASN A 95 10.68 2.37 6.64
N GLY A 96 10.16 1.49 5.78
CA GLY A 96 10.39 1.50 4.34
C GLY A 96 9.84 2.72 3.59
N PHE A 97 8.78 3.36 4.08
CA PHE A 97 8.28 4.62 3.50
C PHE A 97 8.59 5.87 4.36
N ALA A 98 9.07 5.74 5.60
CA ALA A 98 9.43 6.88 6.45
C ALA A 98 10.55 7.75 5.85
N GLY A 99 11.56 7.12 5.22
CA GLY A 99 12.59 7.84 4.47
C GLY A 99 12.00 8.66 3.33
N THR A 100 11.12 8.05 2.54
CA THR A 100 10.39 8.74 1.47
C THR A 100 9.53 9.87 2.01
N LEU A 101 8.84 9.68 3.14
CA LEU A 101 8.02 10.71 3.79
C LEU A 101 8.86 11.94 4.16
N THR A 102 10.06 11.73 4.67
CA THR A 102 10.97 12.83 5.03
C THR A 102 11.39 13.61 3.78
N SER A 103 11.81 12.92 2.71
CA SER A 103 12.13 13.55 1.43
C SER A 103 10.93 14.28 0.82
N VAL A 104 9.73 13.72 0.97
CA VAL A 104 8.49 14.32 0.49
C VAL A 104 8.15 15.61 1.24
N LEU A 105 8.34 15.63 2.56
CA LEU A 105 8.07 16.81 3.39
C LEU A 105 9.09 17.94 3.19
N THR A 106 10.31 17.63 2.73
CA THR A 106 11.34 18.63 2.41
C THR A 106 11.31 19.10 0.97
N ALA A 107 10.48 18.48 0.12
CA ALA A 107 10.40 18.81 -1.29
C ALA A 107 9.84 20.22 -1.54
N PRO A 108 10.31 20.91 -2.59
CA PRO A 108 9.72 22.18 -3.01
C PRO A 108 8.27 21.96 -3.49
N GLY A 109 7.35 22.79 -3.02
CA GLY A 109 5.94 22.71 -3.42
C GLY A 109 5.12 21.66 -2.67
N VAL A 110 5.46 21.38 -1.40
CA VAL A 110 4.62 20.55 -0.52
C VAL A 110 3.23 21.19 -0.40
N GLY A 111 2.29 20.64 -1.17
CA GLY A 111 0.91 21.10 -1.19
C GLY A 111 0.07 20.48 -0.07
N ARG A 112 -1.12 21.05 0.12
CA ARG A 112 -2.15 20.52 1.05
C ARG A 112 -2.48 19.05 0.78
N ALA A 113 -2.40 18.61 -0.48
CA ALA A 113 -2.66 17.23 -0.90
C ALA A 113 -1.70 16.22 -0.24
N ILE A 114 -0.42 16.58 -0.11
CA ILE A 114 0.57 15.70 0.54
C ILE A 114 0.23 15.52 2.01
N ALA A 115 -0.05 16.61 2.73
CA ALA A 115 -0.43 16.53 4.15
C ALA A 115 -1.67 15.64 4.38
N VAL A 116 -2.68 15.76 3.52
CA VAL A 116 -3.88 14.90 3.56
C VAL A 116 -3.52 13.42 3.34
N ASN A 117 -2.62 13.13 2.40
CA ASN A 117 -2.14 11.76 2.15
C ASN A 117 -1.36 11.18 3.33
N VAL A 118 -0.51 11.98 3.99
CA VAL A 118 0.23 11.57 5.20
C VAL A 118 -0.71 11.20 6.33
N ILE A 119 -1.68 12.08 6.62
CA ILE A 119 -2.70 11.84 7.64
C ILE A 119 -3.52 10.58 7.30
N SER A 120 -3.92 10.42 6.03
CA SER A 120 -4.67 9.26 5.55
C SER A 120 -3.88 7.96 5.73
N THR A 121 -2.58 7.95 5.42
CA THR A 121 -1.71 6.78 5.64
C THR A 121 -1.63 6.40 7.12
N ALA A 122 -1.49 7.37 8.03
CA ALA A 122 -1.48 7.12 9.47
C ALA A 122 -2.79 6.44 9.91
N PHE A 123 -3.94 6.93 9.43
CA PHE A 123 -5.23 6.30 9.70
C PHE A 123 -5.33 4.89 9.11
N ILE A 124 -4.88 4.66 7.88
CA ILE A 124 -4.89 3.33 7.25
C ILE A 124 -4.11 2.33 8.12
N ILE A 125 -2.89 2.68 8.52
CA ILE A 125 -2.04 1.82 9.37
C ILE A 125 -2.73 1.53 10.69
N TRP A 126 -3.28 2.56 11.33
CA TRP A 126 -3.99 2.42 12.59
C TRP A 126 -5.21 1.51 12.47
N PHE A 127 -6.04 1.69 11.43
CA PHE A 127 -7.20 0.84 11.19
C PHE A 127 -6.80 -0.60 10.88
N ILE A 128 -5.75 -0.84 10.07
CA ILE A 128 -5.26 -2.20 9.81
C ILE A 128 -4.83 -2.87 11.12
N ALA A 129 -4.03 -2.17 11.93
CA ALA A 129 -3.57 -2.68 13.22
C ALA A 129 -4.76 -3.00 14.14
N TYR A 130 -5.72 -2.10 14.25
CA TYR A 130 -6.92 -2.31 15.08
C TYR A 130 -7.76 -3.50 14.59
N ILE A 131 -8.15 -3.51 13.31
CA ILE A 131 -9.03 -4.55 12.74
C ILE A 131 -8.37 -5.95 12.83
N TYR A 132 -7.04 -5.99 12.71
CA TYR A 132 -6.24 -7.21 12.87
C TYR A 132 -6.11 -7.65 14.34
N PHE A 133 -5.58 -6.81 15.22
CA PHE A 133 -5.24 -7.18 16.60
C PHE A 133 -6.42 -7.15 17.56
N GLU A 134 -7.34 -6.18 17.45
CA GLU A 134 -8.52 -6.05 18.33
C GLU A 134 -9.78 -6.66 17.73
N GLY A 135 -9.70 -7.17 16.50
CA GLY A 135 -10.82 -7.84 15.85
C GLY A 135 -11.32 -9.07 16.64
N PRO A 136 -12.48 -9.65 16.25
CA PRO A 136 -13.16 -10.74 16.96
C PRO A 136 -12.35 -12.03 17.22
N LYS A 137 -11.09 -12.08 16.76
CA LYS A 137 -10.16 -13.21 16.84
C LYS A 137 -9.05 -13.03 17.87
N SER A 138 -8.89 -11.85 18.48
CA SER A 138 -7.75 -11.52 19.33
C SER A 138 -7.53 -12.59 20.42
N GLY A 139 -6.37 -13.24 20.40
CA GLY A 139 -5.89 -14.06 21.52
C GLY A 139 -6.39 -15.51 21.62
N SER A 140 -7.06 -16.09 20.61
CA SER A 140 -7.42 -17.52 20.67
C SER A 140 -6.94 -18.31 19.45
N ASN A 141 -6.36 -19.50 19.68
CA ASN A 141 -6.05 -20.42 18.58
C ASN A 141 -7.37 -20.93 17.95
N PRO A 142 -7.42 -21.15 16.61
CA PRO A 142 -8.62 -21.69 15.97
C PRO A 142 -8.97 -23.05 16.61
N LYS A 143 -10.12 -23.10 17.30
CA LYS A 143 -10.64 -24.31 17.97
C LYS A 143 -11.11 -25.38 16.96
N GLY A 144 -10.23 -26.17 16.36
CA GLY A 144 -10.65 -27.25 15.44
C GLY A 144 -9.53 -28.06 14.80
N GLU A 145 -9.92 -29.18 14.18
CA GLU A 145 -9.05 -30.14 13.48
C GLU A 145 -8.20 -29.52 12.35
N GLY A 146 -7.12 -30.21 11.98
CA GLY A 146 -6.01 -29.72 11.15
C GLY A 146 -6.39 -29.00 9.84
N LEU A 147 -7.50 -29.35 9.19
CA LEU A 147 -7.95 -28.71 7.95
C LEU A 147 -8.37 -27.24 8.15
N ARG A 148 -8.97 -26.90 9.29
CA ARG A 148 -9.40 -25.53 9.60
C ARG A 148 -8.21 -24.64 9.96
N ARG A 149 -7.27 -25.20 10.72
CA ARG A 149 -5.98 -24.56 11.02
C ARG A 149 -5.19 -24.31 9.74
N MET A 150 -5.23 -25.26 8.81
CA MET A 150 -4.60 -25.13 7.50
C MET A 150 -5.25 -24.04 6.63
N ALA A 151 -6.58 -24.05 6.49
CA ALA A 151 -7.29 -23.02 5.74
C ALA A 151 -7.01 -21.62 6.31
N TRP A 152 -6.95 -21.50 7.64
CA TRP A 152 -6.60 -20.24 8.30
C TRP A 152 -5.19 -19.75 7.93
N MET A 153 -4.19 -20.64 7.90
CA MET A 153 -2.83 -20.29 7.42
C MET A 153 -2.81 -19.89 5.93
N VAL A 154 -3.57 -20.59 5.08
CA VAL A 154 -3.63 -20.29 3.64
C VAL A 154 -4.20 -18.89 3.39
N PHE A 155 -5.23 -18.46 4.13
CA PHE A 155 -5.76 -17.09 4.02
C PHE A 155 -4.93 -16.05 4.77
N TYR A 156 -3.95 -16.46 5.55
CA TYR A 156 -3.00 -15.57 6.23
C TYR A 156 -1.91 -15.04 5.30
N LEU A 157 -1.42 -15.88 4.39
CA LEU A 157 -0.44 -15.46 3.39
C LEU A 157 -0.93 -14.31 2.49
N PRO A 158 -2.11 -14.37 1.85
CA PRO A 158 -2.60 -13.29 1.01
C PRO A 158 -2.86 -12.02 1.82
N LEU A 159 -3.22 -12.15 3.11
CA LEU A 159 -3.32 -11.00 4.02
C LEU A 159 -1.96 -10.31 4.19
N LEU A 160 -0.93 -11.06 4.58
CA LEU A 160 0.42 -10.51 4.76
C LEU A 160 0.98 -9.91 3.47
N ALA A 161 0.85 -10.64 2.35
CA ALA A 161 1.29 -10.17 1.05
C ALA A 161 0.59 -8.88 0.65
N SER A 162 -0.72 -8.77 0.91
CA SER A 162 -1.49 -7.57 0.60
C SER A 162 -1.12 -6.39 1.51
N ILE A 163 -0.82 -6.61 2.79
CA ILE A 163 -0.32 -5.55 3.68
C ILE A 163 1.03 -5.03 3.17
N PHE A 164 1.94 -5.93 2.82
CA PHE A 164 3.25 -5.55 2.28
C PHE A 164 3.11 -4.78 0.95
N LEU A 165 2.32 -5.30 0.02
CA LEU A 165 2.07 -4.65 -1.28
C LEU A 165 1.31 -3.32 -1.12
N LEU A 166 0.42 -3.20 -0.13
CA LEU A 166 -0.20 -1.93 0.22
C LEU A 166 0.83 -0.90 0.66
N PHE A 167 1.82 -1.26 1.49
CA PHE A 167 2.89 -0.33 1.88
C PHE A 167 3.79 0.08 0.72
N VAL A 168 4.14 -0.86 -0.17
CA VAL A 168 4.85 -0.52 -1.41
C VAL A 168 4.00 0.41 -2.28
N GLY A 169 2.70 0.16 -2.39
CA GLY A 169 1.75 1.02 -3.08
C GLY A 169 1.65 2.41 -2.47
N ILE A 170 1.60 2.52 -1.14
CA ILE A 170 1.60 3.80 -0.40
C ILE A 170 2.87 4.59 -0.70
N LYS A 171 4.04 3.94 -0.67
CA LYS A 171 5.32 4.57 -1.03
C LYS A 171 5.27 5.13 -2.45
N ASN A 172 4.87 4.31 -3.43
CA ASN A 172 4.79 4.72 -4.83
C ASN A 172 3.78 5.86 -5.02
N GLN A 173 2.67 5.84 -4.28
CA GLN A 173 1.67 6.91 -4.30
C GLN A 173 2.22 8.23 -3.73
N PHE A 174 3.06 8.18 -2.69
CA PHE A 174 3.72 9.38 -2.16
C PHE A 174 4.71 9.96 -3.16
N VAL A 175 5.55 9.13 -3.78
CA VAL A 175 6.48 9.58 -4.82
C VAL A 175 5.71 10.20 -5.99
N LEU A 176 4.67 9.51 -6.48
CA LEU A 176 3.81 10.00 -7.57
C LEU A 176 3.13 11.33 -7.22
N THR A 177 2.49 11.41 -6.06
CA THR A 177 1.75 12.62 -5.64
C THR A 177 2.69 13.80 -5.50
N THR A 178 3.86 13.57 -4.89
CA THR A 178 4.84 14.63 -4.67
C THR A 178 5.46 15.07 -5.97
N PHE A 179 5.85 14.14 -6.83
CA PHE A 179 6.36 14.44 -8.16
C PHE A 179 5.34 15.26 -8.97
N LEU A 180 4.09 14.80 -9.07
CA LEU A 180 3.04 15.51 -9.81
C LEU A 180 2.76 16.89 -9.21
N SER A 181 2.64 16.99 -7.87
CA SER A 181 2.45 18.27 -7.18
C SER A 181 3.60 19.22 -7.47
N THR A 182 4.84 18.77 -7.33
CA THR A 182 6.02 19.59 -7.61
C THR A 182 6.10 19.97 -9.09
N VAL A 183 5.79 19.08 -10.03
CA VAL A 183 5.77 19.38 -11.48
C VAL A 183 4.72 20.46 -11.80
N PHE A 184 3.50 20.31 -11.29
CA PHE A 184 2.43 21.29 -11.53
C PHE A 184 2.76 22.65 -10.88
N GLU A 185 3.19 22.65 -9.63
CA GLU A 185 3.61 23.87 -8.92
C GLU A 185 4.85 24.51 -9.55
N SER A 186 5.75 23.71 -10.13
CA SER A 186 6.90 24.23 -10.88
C SER A 186 6.46 24.89 -12.17
N THR A 187 5.53 24.27 -12.90
CA THR A 187 5.06 24.80 -14.19
C THR A 187 4.25 26.08 -14.01
N VAL A 188 3.28 26.05 -13.09
CA VAL A 188 2.43 27.21 -12.79
C VAL A 188 3.23 28.29 -12.07
N GLY A 189 3.97 27.92 -11.03
CA GLY A 189 4.78 28.85 -10.25
C GLY A 189 5.86 29.53 -11.07
N PHE A 190 6.51 28.81 -12.00
CA PHE A 190 7.50 29.43 -12.89
C PHE A 190 6.87 30.48 -13.79
N ARG A 191 5.71 30.17 -14.39
CA ARG A 191 4.95 31.15 -15.18
C ARG A 191 4.60 32.40 -14.36
N ASP A 192 4.13 32.21 -13.12
CA ASP A 192 3.78 33.34 -12.24
C ASP A 192 5.01 34.17 -11.84
N VAL A 193 6.13 33.51 -11.56
CA VAL A 193 7.43 34.15 -11.30
C VAL A 193 7.87 34.99 -12.50
N LEU A 194 7.77 34.46 -13.72
CA LEU A 194 8.12 35.19 -14.94
C LEU A 194 7.20 36.40 -15.18
N ILE A 195 5.91 36.26 -14.89
CA ILE A 195 4.94 37.37 -15.00
C ILE A 195 5.25 38.45 -13.97
N GLN A 196 5.49 38.08 -12.70
CA GLN A 196 5.83 39.02 -11.63
C GLN A 196 7.16 39.72 -11.88
N ALA A 197 8.13 38.99 -12.44
CA ALA A 197 9.42 39.54 -12.86
C ALA A 197 9.32 40.43 -14.11
N ASN A 198 8.13 40.61 -14.69
CA ASN A 198 7.89 41.32 -15.95
C ASN A 198 8.90 40.88 -17.04
N PHE A 199 9.11 39.56 -17.14
CA PHE A 199 10.19 38.95 -17.91
C PHE A 199 10.28 39.47 -19.36
N PRO A 200 9.18 39.63 -20.13
CA PRO A 200 9.26 40.13 -21.50
C PRO A 200 9.84 41.55 -21.62
N ALA A 201 9.58 42.43 -20.65
CA ALA A 201 10.08 43.81 -20.64
C ALA A 201 11.49 43.91 -20.04
N ASN A 202 11.81 43.05 -19.07
CA ASN A 202 13.10 43.08 -18.38
C ASN A 202 14.19 42.32 -19.14
N ILE A 203 13.82 41.31 -19.93
CA ILE A 203 14.79 40.63 -20.80
C ILE A 203 15.30 41.59 -21.85
N THR A 204 14.45 42.41 -22.47
CA THR A 204 14.86 43.37 -23.51
C THR A 204 15.75 44.48 -22.96
N ASN A 205 15.47 44.97 -21.75
CA ASN A 205 16.21 46.05 -21.10
C ASN A 205 17.44 45.60 -20.30
N SER A 206 17.79 44.31 -20.29
CA SER A 206 18.91 43.73 -19.50
C SER A 206 18.83 44.02 -17.99
N THR A 207 17.62 44.29 -17.49
CA THR A 207 17.30 44.52 -16.08
C THR A 207 16.79 43.28 -15.37
N LEU A 208 16.77 42.12 -16.05
CA LEU A 208 16.30 40.83 -15.52
C LEU A 208 17.03 40.39 -14.24
N TRP A 209 18.25 40.87 -14.01
CA TRP A 209 19.00 40.65 -12.77
C TRP A 209 18.33 41.32 -11.55
N LEU A 210 17.49 42.34 -11.72
CA LEU A 210 16.75 42.98 -10.61
C LEU A 210 15.68 42.06 -10.03
N SER A 211 15.16 41.11 -10.81
CA SER A 211 14.26 40.04 -10.35
C SER A 211 15.00 38.82 -9.80
N LYS A 212 16.35 38.88 -9.69
CA LYS A 212 17.20 37.77 -9.21
C LYS A 212 16.72 37.13 -7.91
N PRO A 213 16.36 37.83 -6.82
CA PRO A 213 16.03 37.14 -5.57
C PRO A 213 14.82 36.21 -5.73
N LEU A 214 13.75 36.68 -6.39
CA LEU A 214 12.52 35.91 -6.55
C LEU A 214 12.70 34.70 -7.49
N VAL A 215 13.42 34.88 -8.60
CA VAL A 215 13.71 33.79 -9.55
C VAL A 215 14.72 32.80 -8.95
N ASN A 216 15.74 33.30 -8.25
CA ASN A 216 16.77 32.49 -7.63
C ASN A 216 16.18 31.61 -6.53
N ASP A 217 15.37 32.15 -5.63
CA ASP A 217 14.74 31.36 -4.56
C ASP A 217 13.84 30.24 -5.14
N PHE A 218 13.11 30.54 -6.21
CA PHE A 218 12.27 29.56 -6.89
C PHE A 218 13.08 28.43 -7.55
N LEU A 219 14.17 28.76 -8.24
CA LEU A 219 15.01 27.81 -8.97
C LEU A 219 15.93 27.02 -8.04
N SER A 220 16.52 27.66 -7.03
CA SER A 220 17.41 27.00 -6.06
C SER A 220 16.66 25.94 -5.26
N ALA A 221 15.39 26.19 -4.93
CA ALA A 221 14.53 25.20 -4.27
C ALA A 221 14.34 23.92 -5.11
N ARG A 222 14.59 23.99 -6.43
CA ARG A 222 14.48 22.89 -7.41
C ARG A 222 15.86 22.42 -7.91
N GLY A 223 16.93 22.83 -7.24
CA GLY A 223 18.30 22.45 -7.58
C GLY A 223 18.82 23.08 -8.88
N VAL A 224 18.25 24.21 -9.30
CA VAL A 224 18.71 24.96 -10.48
C VAL A 224 19.38 26.25 -10.06
N ILE A 225 20.57 26.53 -10.59
CA ILE A 225 21.34 27.73 -10.32
C ILE A 225 20.95 28.81 -11.33
N TRP A 226 20.34 29.90 -10.87
CA TRP A 226 19.86 30.97 -11.75
C TRP A 226 20.98 31.63 -12.56
N ASP A 227 22.18 31.78 -12.00
CA ASP A 227 23.28 32.47 -12.68
C ASP A 227 23.75 31.72 -13.94
N ASP A 228 23.77 30.39 -13.88
CA ASP A 228 24.12 29.54 -15.03
C ASP A 228 23.02 29.59 -16.10
N GLU A 229 21.76 29.49 -15.69
CA GLU A 229 20.61 29.56 -16.60
C GLU A 229 20.45 30.94 -17.24
N TYR A 230 20.76 32.00 -16.50
CA TYR A 230 20.78 33.35 -17.03
C TYR A 230 21.88 33.52 -18.08
N ALA A 231 23.07 32.95 -17.86
CA ALA A 231 24.14 32.96 -18.86
C ALA A 231 23.71 32.25 -20.16
N ASN A 232 23.09 31.07 -20.05
CA ASN A 232 22.53 30.32 -21.17
C ASN A 232 21.46 31.13 -21.93
N LEU A 233 20.54 31.77 -21.21
CA LEU A 233 19.52 32.63 -21.80
C LEU A 233 20.11 33.84 -22.54
N MET A 234 21.15 34.45 -21.98
CA MET A 234 21.85 35.57 -22.61
C MET A 234 22.66 35.13 -23.84
N GLU A 235 23.16 33.90 -23.87
CA GLU A 235 23.77 33.31 -25.07
C GLU A 235 22.73 33.09 -26.17
N VAL A 236 21.59 32.50 -25.84
CA VAL A 236 20.45 32.37 -26.77
C VAL A 236 20.07 33.73 -27.38
N ARG A 237 20.15 34.79 -26.57
CA ARG A 237 19.86 36.15 -27.05
C ARG A 237 20.91 36.70 -27.98
N ARG A 238 22.20 36.49 -27.66
CA ARG A 238 23.30 36.96 -28.51
C ARG A 238 23.31 36.23 -29.86
N ASN A 239 22.94 34.95 -29.88
CA ASN A 239 22.97 34.12 -31.08
C ASN A 239 21.74 34.32 -31.98
N SER A 240 20.66 34.91 -31.47
CA SER A 240 19.44 35.17 -32.25
C SER A 240 19.51 36.56 -32.88
N THR A 241 19.63 36.64 -34.20
CA THR A 241 19.75 37.92 -34.92
C THR A 241 18.40 38.49 -35.32
N THR A 242 17.39 37.63 -35.48
CA THR A 242 16.03 38.01 -35.85
C THR A 242 15.01 37.59 -34.78
N SER A 243 13.86 38.27 -34.75
CA SER A 243 12.74 37.89 -33.87
C SER A 243 12.17 36.51 -34.20
N ALA A 244 12.31 36.05 -35.46
CA ALA A 244 11.90 34.73 -35.91
C ALA A 244 12.80 33.60 -35.37
N GLU A 245 14.09 33.86 -35.16
CA GLU A 245 15.04 32.93 -34.53
C GLU A 245 14.94 32.96 -33.00
N TRP A 246 14.69 34.13 -32.44
CA TRP A 246 14.66 34.33 -30.99
C TRP A 246 13.57 33.50 -30.30
N ARG A 247 12.34 33.53 -30.83
CA ARG A 247 11.18 32.87 -30.19
C ARG A 247 11.36 31.35 -30.02
N PRO A 248 11.70 30.56 -31.06
CA PRO A 248 11.90 29.12 -30.88
C PRO A 248 13.08 28.80 -29.95
N ASN A 249 14.14 29.60 -29.95
CA ASN A 249 15.27 29.38 -29.04
C ASN A 249 14.91 29.63 -27.57
N VAL A 250 14.09 30.66 -27.28
CA VAL A 250 13.59 30.91 -25.92
C VAL A 250 12.61 29.84 -25.49
N ASP A 251 11.69 29.43 -26.35
CA ASP A 251 10.74 28.34 -26.05
C ASP A 251 11.50 27.05 -25.72
N ALA A 252 12.54 26.73 -26.51
CA ALA A 252 13.40 25.57 -26.25
C ALA A 252 14.17 25.69 -24.92
N TRP A 253 14.67 26.87 -24.57
CA TRP A 253 15.31 27.11 -23.28
C TRP A 253 14.32 26.92 -22.11
N ILE A 254 13.10 27.47 -22.21
CA ILE A 254 12.06 27.28 -21.19
C ILE A 254 11.73 25.79 -21.02
N ALA A 255 11.56 25.06 -22.12
CA ALA A 255 11.22 23.64 -22.09
C ALA A 255 12.34 22.80 -21.46
N ARG A 256 13.61 23.08 -21.80
CA ARG A 256 14.79 22.42 -21.19
C ARG A 256 14.95 22.75 -19.72
N LEU A 257 14.74 24.00 -19.32
CA LEU A 257 14.74 24.42 -17.92
C LEU A 257 13.65 23.69 -17.13
N SER A 258 12.44 23.60 -17.69
CA SER A 258 11.33 22.85 -17.10
C SER A 258 11.71 21.38 -16.91
N LEU A 259 12.26 20.74 -17.96
CA LEU A 259 12.70 19.35 -17.88
C LEU A 259 13.82 19.17 -16.85
N THR A 260 14.78 20.09 -16.77
CA THR A 260 15.86 20.07 -15.76
C THR A 260 15.30 20.09 -14.34
N MET A 261 14.35 21.00 -14.06
CA MET A 261 13.68 21.05 -12.75
C MET A 261 12.99 19.72 -12.42
N ILE A 262 12.30 19.12 -13.39
CA ILE A 262 11.60 17.84 -13.22
C ILE A 262 12.58 16.70 -12.95
N LEU A 263 13.68 16.63 -13.70
CA LEU A 263 14.70 15.60 -13.53
C LEU A 263 15.40 15.72 -12.18
N ASN A 264 15.74 16.93 -11.73
CA ASN A 264 16.34 17.16 -10.41
C ASN A 264 15.40 16.73 -9.29
N VAL A 265 14.11 17.05 -9.41
CA VAL A 265 13.08 16.60 -8.46
C VAL A 265 12.97 15.08 -8.47
N TYR A 266 12.95 14.45 -9.65
CA TYR A 266 12.91 12.99 -9.77
C TYR A 266 14.10 12.30 -9.10
N LYS A 267 15.32 12.80 -9.37
CA LYS A 267 16.57 12.29 -8.80
C LYS A 267 16.62 12.47 -7.29
N THR A 268 16.08 13.57 -6.77
CA THR A 268 15.99 13.80 -5.32
C THR A 268 15.17 12.71 -4.62
N PHE A 269 14.15 12.15 -5.28
CA PHE A 269 13.31 11.10 -4.70
C PHE A 269 13.82 9.68 -4.93
N ASN A 270 14.45 9.43 -6.08
CA ASN A 270 14.75 8.07 -6.53
C ASN A 270 16.27 7.76 -6.58
N GLY A 271 17.13 8.78 -6.50
CA GLY A 271 18.58 8.70 -6.65
C GLY A 271 19.08 9.24 -7.99
N ASP A 272 20.38 9.51 -8.11
CA ASP A 272 20.94 10.13 -9.32
C ASP A 272 20.92 9.18 -10.54
N ASP A 273 21.09 7.88 -10.31
CA ASP A 273 21.15 6.82 -11.34
C ASP A 273 19.81 6.09 -11.52
N SER A 274 18.69 6.70 -11.08
CA SER A 274 17.39 6.03 -11.03
C SER A 274 16.53 6.23 -12.27
N ILE A 275 16.99 7.02 -13.25
CA ILE A 275 16.24 7.28 -14.47
C ILE A 275 16.24 6.01 -15.33
N PRO A 276 15.06 5.51 -15.76
CA PRO A 276 14.98 4.37 -16.67
C PRO A 276 15.78 4.60 -17.96
N GLU A 277 16.44 3.57 -18.49
CA GLU A 277 17.34 3.69 -19.65
C GLU A 277 16.63 4.24 -20.90
N ASP A 278 15.37 3.83 -21.11
CA ASP A 278 14.50 4.33 -22.17
C ASP A 278 14.16 5.82 -22.00
N ALA A 279 13.85 6.24 -20.77
CA ALA A 279 13.62 7.65 -20.45
C ALA A 279 14.90 8.48 -20.57
N GLN A 280 16.05 7.94 -20.14
CA GLN A 280 17.35 8.62 -20.24
C GLN A 280 17.73 8.87 -21.69
N LYS A 281 17.52 7.88 -22.58
CA LYS A 281 17.76 8.05 -24.02
C LYS A 281 16.92 9.18 -24.60
N LEU A 282 15.63 9.25 -24.25
CA LEU A 282 14.75 10.33 -24.71
C LEU A 282 15.19 11.69 -24.14
N VAL A 283 15.67 11.73 -22.90
CA VAL A 283 16.25 12.94 -22.29
C VAL A 283 17.47 13.41 -23.08
N ASP A 284 18.41 12.52 -23.38
CA ASP A 284 19.63 12.85 -24.11
C ASP A 284 19.32 13.35 -25.53
N GLU A 285 18.36 12.70 -26.21
CA GLU A 285 17.84 13.15 -27.50
C GLU A 285 17.19 14.55 -27.38
N TYR A 286 16.41 14.80 -26.34
CA TYR A 286 15.75 16.08 -26.12
C TYR A 286 16.73 17.24 -25.88
N TYR A 287 17.85 17.00 -25.19
CA TYR A 287 18.88 18.02 -24.99
C TYR A 287 19.76 18.24 -26.22
N THR A 288 19.92 17.23 -27.08
CA THR A 288 20.71 17.33 -28.32
C THR A 288 19.91 17.83 -29.51
N ASP A 289 18.57 17.75 -29.45
CA ASP A 289 17.66 18.23 -30.49
C ASP A 289 17.81 19.74 -30.76
N SER A 290 17.52 20.13 -32.01
CA SER A 290 17.52 21.54 -32.41
C SER A 290 16.45 22.33 -31.65
N ALA A 291 16.71 23.61 -31.38
CA ALA A 291 15.75 24.48 -30.72
C ALA A 291 14.41 24.59 -31.46
N VAL A 292 14.43 24.50 -32.79
CA VAL A 292 13.20 24.48 -33.62
C VAL A 292 12.38 23.22 -33.35
N ALA A 293 13.02 22.05 -33.27
CA ALA A 293 12.33 20.79 -32.97
C ALA A 293 11.72 20.80 -31.57
N ILE A 294 12.43 21.32 -30.58
CA ILE A 294 11.94 21.44 -29.20
C ILE A 294 10.80 22.46 -29.10
N SER A 295 10.93 23.62 -29.76
CA SER A 295 9.86 24.60 -29.81
C SER A 295 8.61 24.03 -30.47
N GLN A 296 8.76 23.26 -31.55
CA GLN A 296 7.64 22.54 -32.15
C GLN A 296 7.01 21.56 -31.17
N ASP A 297 7.83 20.75 -30.48
CA ASP A 297 7.37 19.80 -29.44
C ASP A 297 6.57 20.48 -28.34
N TYR A 298 7.04 21.65 -27.89
CA TYR A 298 6.40 22.47 -26.86
C TYR A 298 5.02 22.99 -27.27
N HIS A 299 4.78 23.19 -28.58
CA HIS A 299 3.51 23.66 -29.14
C HIS A 299 2.65 22.52 -29.71
N ILE A 300 3.01 21.25 -29.50
CA ILE A 300 2.18 20.12 -29.90
C ILE A 300 0.91 20.07 -29.03
N ASP A 301 -0.25 20.11 -29.68
CA ASP A 301 -1.56 20.03 -29.00
C ASP A 301 -1.85 18.66 -28.38
N ASP A 302 -1.30 17.59 -28.96
CA ASP A 302 -1.45 16.21 -28.49
C ASP A 302 -0.26 15.80 -27.59
N PRO A 303 -0.45 15.68 -26.25
CA PRO A 303 0.62 15.32 -25.32
C PRO A 303 1.28 13.98 -25.66
N ARG A 304 0.59 13.06 -26.35
CA ARG A 304 1.15 11.75 -26.71
C ARG A 304 2.29 11.84 -27.70
N GLN A 305 2.23 12.84 -28.58
CA GLN A 305 3.22 13.04 -29.64
C GLN A 305 4.41 13.87 -29.16
N SER A 306 4.27 14.56 -28.03
CA SER A 306 5.34 15.35 -27.46
C SER A 306 6.37 14.47 -26.75
N LYS A 307 7.64 14.59 -27.14
CA LYS A 307 8.78 13.95 -26.49
C LYS A 307 8.85 14.33 -25.01
N TYR A 308 8.55 15.59 -24.67
CA TYR A 308 8.52 16.04 -23.29
C TYR A 308 7.58 15.19 -22.42
N PHE A 309 6.34 14.99 -22.86
CA PHE A 309 5.36 14.18 -22.11
C PHE A 309 5.65 12.68 -22.15
N GLN A 310 6.30 12.19 -23.20
CA GLN A 310 6.80 10.80 -23.23
C GLN A 310 7.87 10.58 -22.17
N ILE A 311 8.82 11.52 -21.98
CA ILE A 311 9.81 11.47 -20.91
C ILE A 311 9.11 11.43 -19.54
N LEU A 312 8.17 12.34 -19.29
CA LEU A 312 7.41 12.36 -18.03
C LEU A 312 6.67 11.05 -17.78
N THR A 313 6.06 10.46 -18.83
CA THR A 313 5.37 9.17 -18.74
C THR A 313 6.34 8.04 -18.40
N GLY A 314 7.51 8.02 -19.02
CA GLY A 314 8.58 7.05 -18.74
C GLY A 314 9.04 7.11 -17.29
N LEU A 315 9.31 8.31 -16.78
CA LEU A 315 9.69 8.54 -15.37
C LEU A 315 8.62 8.07 -14.38
N LEU A 316 7.34 8.22 -14.73
CA LEU A 316 6.20 7.91 -13.86
C LEU A 316 5.69 6.48 -13.98
N SER A 317 6.05 5.74 -15.04
CA SER A 317 5.51 4.44 -15.40
C SER A 317 5.43 3.46 -14.21
N GLY A 318 6.56 3.21 -13.54
CA GLY A 318 6.62 2.28 -12.40
C GLY A 318 5.80 2.75 -11.19
N SER A 319 5.70 4.07 -10.96
CA SER A 319 4.88 4.62 -9.88
C SER A 319 3.38 4.54 -10.20
N LEU A 320 3.00 4.76 -11.46
CA LEU A 320 1.63 4.64 -11.94
C LEU A 320 1.14 3.20 -11.85
N GLU A 321 1.93 2.22 -12.26
CA GLU A 321 1.55 0.81 -12.15
C GLU A 321 1.28 0.40 -10.71
N GLY A 322 2.18 0.74 -9.78
CA GLY A 322 1.98 0.45 -8.35
C GLY A 322 0.74 1.15 -7.77
N ALA A 323 0.51 2.40 -8.16
CA ALA A 323 -0.63 3.18 -7.68
C ALA A 323 -1.99 2.67 -8.22
N ARG A 324 -2.02 2.07 -9.42
CA ARG A 324 -3.26 1.52 -10.01
C ARG A 324 -3.82 0.31 -9.25
N TYR A 325 -2.95 -0.49 -8.63
CA TYR A 325 -3.35 -1.73 -7.96
C TYR A 325 -3.47 -1.63 -6.44
N ILE A 326 -3.17 -0.46 -5.85
CA ILE A 326 -3.22 -0.25 -4.40
C ILE A 326 -4.58 -0.58 -3.77
N LEU A 327 -5.68 -0.29 -4.48
CA LEU A 327 -7.03 -0.62 -4.04
C LEU A 327 -7.29 -2.12 -3.97
N VAL A 328 -6.67 -2.90 -4.87
CA VAL A 328 -6.78 -4.36 -4.85
C VAL A 328 -6.20 -4.89 -3.56
N PHE A 329 -5.01 -4.42 -3.21
CA PHE A 329 -4.34 -4.85 -1.99
C PHE A 329 -5.15 -4.44 -0.75
N ALA A 330 -5.68 -3.21 -0.73
CA ALA A 330 -6.58 -2.76 0.34
C ALA A 330 -7.86 -3.61 0.46
N ALA A 331 -8.46 -4.00 -0.67
CA ALA A 331 -9.64 -4.85 -0.70
C ALA A 331 -9.35 -6.28 -0.23
N VAL A 332 -8.24 -6.88 -0.71
CA VAL A 332 -7.85 -8.24 -0.35
C VAL A 332 -7.59 -8.36 1.14
N ILE A 333 -7.03 -7.34 1.80
CA ILE A 333 -6.89 -7.31 3.27
C ILE A 333 -8.24 -7.55 3.96
N LEU A 334 -9.28 -6.79 3.59
CA LEU A 334 -10.62 -6.95 4.19
C LEU A 334 -11.25 -8.31 3.87
N LEU A 335 -11.12 -8.77 2.61
CA LEU A 335 -11.62 -10.08 2.19
C LEU A 335 -10.94 -11.21 2.98
N SER A 336 -9.61 -11.21 3.04
CA SER A 336 -8.82 -12.18 3.79
C SER A 336 -9.18 -12.15 5.28
N LEU A 337 -9.33 -10.97 5.88
CA LEU A 337 -9.77 -10.85 7.28
C LEU A 337 -11.18 -11.41 7.48
N GLY A 338 -12.11 -11.16 6.56
CA GLY A 338 -13.46 -11.72 6.55
C GLY A 338 -13.45 -13.25 6.50
N PHE A 339 -12.76 -13.84 5.53
CA PHE A 339 -12.63 -15.30 5.38
C PHE A 339 -11.95 -15.95 6.59
N GLN A 340 -10.86 -15.37 7.06
CA GLN A 340 -10.21 -15.86 8.28
C GLN A 340 -11.17 -15.79 9.48
N SER A 341 -12.08 -14.82 9.56
CA SER A 341 -13.05 -14.70 10.67
C SER A 341 -14.08 -15.82 10.61
N LEU A 342 -14.53 -16.16 9.41
CA LEU A 342 -15.40 -17.29 9.15
C LEU A 342 -14.73 -18.63 9.53
N ILE A 343 -13.45 -18.79 9.20
CA ILE A 343 -12.69 -20.02 9.44
C ILE A 343 -12.33 -20.15 10.93
N HIS A 344 -11.97 -19.06 11.59
CA HIS A 344 -11.44 -19.08 12.94
C HIS A 344 -12.51 -19.40 13.99
N SER A 345 -13.62 -18.67 13.94
CA SER A 345 -14.76 -18.84 14.84
C SER A 345 -15.97 -19.18 13.99
N ARG A 346 -16.60 -20.35 14.20
CA ARG A 346 -17.96 -20.55 13.69
C ARG A 346 -18.81 -19.50 14.43
N PRO A 347 -19.29 -18.45 13.75
CA PRO A 347 -19.89 -17.29 14.41
C PRO A 347 -21.09 -17.75 15.25
N LYS A 348 -21.04 -17.47 16.55
CA LYS A 348 -22.05 -17.92 17.52
C LYS A 348 -23.22 -16.95 17.61
N ASP A 349 -22.98 -15.68 17.25
CA ASP A 349 -23.93 -14.59 17.40
C ASP A 349 -24.14 -13.87 16.06
N ARG A 350 -25.34 -13.31 15.87
CA ARG A 350 -25.72 -12.49 14.71
C ARG A 350 -24.80 -11.28 14.53
N TYR A 351 -24.26 -10.72 15.61
CA TYR A 351 -23.33 -9.58 15.53
C TYR A 351 -21.97 -9.99 14.95
N GLN A 352 -21.49 -11.21 15.24
CA GLN A 352 -20.27 -11.73 14.62
C GLN A 352 -20.46 -11.98 13.12
N TRP A 353 -21.62 -12.54 12.72
CA TRP A 353 -21.99 -12.65 11.31
C TRP A 353 -22.05 -11.28 10.63
N GLY A 354 -22.61 -10.26 11.31
CA GLY A 354 -22.65 -8.89 10.83
C GLY A 354 -21.26 -8.34 10.52
N VAL A 355 -20.30 -8.48 11.45
CA VAL A 355 -18.91 -8.03 11.24
C VAL A 355 -18.27 -8.73 10.04
N ILE A 356 -18.44 -10.05 9.92
CA ILE A 356 -17.88 -10.83 8.81
C ILE A 356 -18.48 -10.37 7.47
N ALA A 357 -19.80 -10.24 7.41
CA ALA A 357 -20.52 -9.81 6.21
C ALA A 357 -20.11 -8.39 5.80
N CYS A 358 -19.98 -7.46 6.76
CA CYS A 358 -19.54 -6.10 6.49
C CYS A 358 -18.10 -6.07 5.95
N ARG A 359 -17.16 -6.83 6.52
CA ARG A 359 -15.79 -6.94 6.02
C ARG A 359 -15.74 -7.44 4.57
N LEU A 360 -16.49 -8.49 4.26
CA LEU A 360 -16.56 -9.06 2.91
C LEU A 360 -17.21 -8.07 1.93
N LEU A 361 -18.34 -7.45 2.32
CA LEU A 361 -19.04 -6.48 1.49
C LEU A 361 -18.17 -5.25 1.21
N MET A 362 -17.50 -4.70 2.23
CA MET A 362 -16.61 -3.56 2.06
C MET A 362 -15.42 -3.92 1.18
N GLY A 363 -14.81 -5.10 1.38
CA GLY A 363 -13.76 -5.61 0.50
C GLY A 363 -14.22 -5.74 -0.97
N LEU A 364 -15.44 -6.21 -1.20
CA LEU A 364 -16.05 -6.25 -2.54
C LEU A 364 -16.29 -4.85 -3.11
N VAL A 365 -16.80 -3.90 -2.32
CA VAL A 365 -17.02 -2.50 -2.75
C VAL A 365 -15.70 -1.84 -3.15
N ILE A 366 -14.64 -1.99 -2.35
CA ILE A 366 -13.30 -1.49 -2.71
C ILE A 366 -12.78 -2.21 -3.95
N SER A 367 -13.01 -3.52 -4.09
CA SER A 367 -12.63 -4.26 -5.30
C SER A 367 -13.33 -3.74 -6.55
N LEU A 368 -14.61 -3.34 -6.45
CA LEU A 368 -15.37 -2.77 -7.57
C LEU A 368 -14.79 -1.43 -8.04
N LEU A 369 -14.05 -0.70 -7.19
CA LEU A 369 -13.31 0.49 -7.62
C LEU A 369 -12.22 0.16 -8.66
N LEU A 370 -11.85 -1.11 -8.85
CA LEU A 370 -11.02 -1.53 -9.99
C LEU A 370 -11.66 -1.20 -11.34
N LEU A 371 -12.98 -1.09 -11.40
CA LEU A 371 -13.68 -0.66 -12.62
C LEU A 371 -13.26 0.75 -13.05
N LEU A 372 -12.64 1.55 -12.18
CA LEU A 372 -12.00 2.82 -12.56
C LEU A 372 -10.83 2.63 -13.54
N ASN A 373 -10.25 1.43 -13.65
CA ASN A 373 -9.27 1.13 -14.70
C ASN A 373 -9.92 1.01 -16.08
N LEU A 374 -11.25 0.90 -16.18
CA LEU A 374 -11.93 0.91 -17.48
C LEU A 374 -11.95 2.33 -18.03
N GLY A 375 -11.41 2.47 -19.24
CA GLY A 375 -11.39 3.71 -19.99
C GLY A 375 -10.88 3.45 -21.40
N LYS A 376 -11.33 4.28 -22.34
CA LYS A 376 -10.90 4.18 -23.74
C LYS A 376 -9.41 4.48 -23.87
N TYR A 377 -8.91 5.41 -23.07
CA TYR A 377 -7.50 5.78 -23.02
C TYR A 377 -6.87 5.31 -21.70
N GLN A 378 -5.77 4.57 -21.84
CA GLN A 378 -5.00 3.97 -20.73
C GLN A 378 -3.71 4.76 -20.41
N GLU A 379 -3.60 5.97 -20.94
CA GLU A 379 -2.45 6.86 -20.74
C GLU A 379 -2.79 7.96 -19.73
N PHE A 380 -1.77 8.42 -19.00
CA PHE A 380 -1.93 9.48 -18.01
C PHE A 380 -2.15 10.85 -18.68
N PHE A 381 -1.29 11.22 -19.62
CA PHE A 381 -1.42 12.48 -20.37
C PHE A 381 -2.25 12.26 -21.64
N VAL A 382 -3.38 12.96 -21.75
CA VAL A 382 -4.30 12.88 -22.89
C VAL A 382 -4.75 14.27 -23.28
N LEU A 383 -5.27 14.41 -24.50
CA LEU A 383 -5.83 15.68 -24.97
C LEU A 383 -6.95 16.18 -24.05
N PRO A 384 -7.11 17.52 -23.88
CA PRO A 384 -8.15 18.06 -23.03
C PRO A 384 -9.58 17.65 -23.40
N SER A 385 -9.85 17.47 -24.69
CA SER A 385 -11.14 16.98 -25.20
C SER A 385 -11.42 15.52 -24.81
N GLU A 386 -10.37 14.75 -24.52
CA GLU A 386 -10.44 13.31 -24.21
C GLU A 386 -10.40 13.02 -22.70
N TYR A 387 -10.23 14.03 -21.84
CA TYR A 387 -10.12 13.83 -20.38
C TYR A 387 -11.26 13.01 -19.78
N ARG A 388 -12.49 13.17 -20.28
CA ARG A 388 -13.67 12.41 -19.81
C ARG A 388 -13.69 10.94 -20.25
N GLN A 389 -12.92 10.58 -21.27
CA GLN A 389 -12.83 9.22 -21.82
C GLN A 389 -11.59 8.45 -21.30
N ARG A 390 -10.69 9.14 -20.57
CA ARG A 390 -9.55 8.55 -19.86
C ARG A 390 -10.03 7.63 -18.75
N ALA A 391 -9.28 6.56 -18.47
CA ALA A 391 -9.57 5.69 -17.34
C ALA A 391 -9.71 6.50 -16.04
N GLY A 392 -10.78 6.24 -15.30
CA GLY A 392 -11.11 6.96 -14.06
C GLY A 392 -10.01 6.89 -13.00
N VAL A 393 -9.18 5.84 -13.03
CA VAL A 393 -8.03 5.68 -12.13
C VAL A 393 -7.04 6.84 -12.25
N PHE A 394 -6.81 7.38 -13.45
CA PHE A 394 -5.88 8.49 -13.65
C PHE A 394 -6.45 9.81 -13.16
N GLN A 395 -7.77 10.03 -13.35
CA GLN A 395 -8.45 11.19 -12.77
C GLN A 395 -8.40 11.15 -11.24
N TRP A 396 -8.54 9.96 -10.67
CA TRP A 396 -8.47 9.74 -9.22
C TRP A 396 -7.06 9.92 -8.65
N LEU A 397 -6.03 9.47 -9.39
CA LEU A 397 -4.62 9.71 -9.07
C LEU A 397 -4.27 11.20 -9.12
N GLU A 398 -4.71 11.90 -10.17
CA GLU A 398 -4.49 13.35 -10.34
C GLU A 398 -5.22 14.17 -9.27
N ALA A 399 -6.39 13.70 -8.81
CA ALA A 399 -7.11 14.32 -7.71
C ALA A 399 -6.50 14.03 -6.32
N PHE A 400 -5.48 13.16 -6.24
CA PHE A 400 -4.82 12.72 -5.00
C PHE A 400 -5.79 12.08 -3.97
N TRP A 401 -6.88 11.46 -4.44
CA TRP A 401 -7.90 10.86 -3.56
C TRP A 401 -7.63 9.40 -3.19
N VAL A 402 -6.51 8.83 -3.65
CA VAL A 402 -6.19 7.41 -3.48
C VAL A 402 -6.21 6.95 -2.02
N LEU A 403 -5.33 7.54 -1.22
CA LEU A 403 -5.18 7.20 0.19
C LEU A 403 -6.39 7.66 1.03
N PRO A 404 -6.94 8.87 0.82
CA PRO A 404 -8.17 9.30 1.50
C PRO A 404 -9.34 8.32 1.32
N THR A 405 -9.58 7.82 0.11
CA THR A 405 -10.67 6.85 -0.13
C THR A 405 -10.45 5.55 0.65
N ILE A 406 -9.22 5.02 0.70
CA ILE A 406 -8.91 3.81 1.48
C ILE A 406 -9.11 4.09 2.98
N ALA A 407 -8.60 5.22 3.47
CA ALA A 407 -8.73 5.61 4.87
C ALA A 407 -10.21 5.77 5.28
N ILE A 408 -11.04 6.39 4.44
CA ILE A 408 -12.48 6.54 4.67
C ILE A 408 -13.15 5.17 4.70
N ALA A 409 -12.85 4.29 3.74
CA ALA A 409 -13.46 2.96 3.69
C ALA A 409 -13.12 2.12 4.94
N TYR A 410 -11.86 2.15 5.38
CA TYR A 410 -11.43 1.48 6.60
C TYR A 410 -12.01 2.14 7.85
N GLY A 411 -12.14 3.47 7.88
CA GLY A 411 -12.79 4.20 8.97
C GLY A 411 -14.28 3.86 9.11
N VAL A 412 -15.01 3.77 7.99
CA VAL A 412 -16.41 3.33 8.00
C VAL A 412 -16.51 1.89 8.50
N GLN A 413 -15.63 1.00 8.01
CA GLN A 413 -15.59 -0.40 8.46
C GLN A 413 -15.32 -0.49 9.96
N PHE A 414 -14.37 0.30 10.47
CA PHE A 414 -14.05 0.39 11.90
C PHE A 414 -15.25 0.85 12.73
N LEU A 415 -15.96 1.91 12.31
CA LEU A 415 -17.15 2.41 13.02
C LEU A 415 -18.27 1.36 13.06
N ILE A 416 -18.47 0.62 11.97
CA ILE A 416 -19.43 -0.50 11.91
C ILE A 416 -19.03 -1.60 12.93
N GLU A 417 -17.75 -1.94 13.02
CA GLU A 417 -17.30 -2.96 13.96
C GLU A 417 -17.47 -2.55 15.42
N ILE A 418 -17.12 -1.31 15.76
CA ILE A 418 -17.33 -0.77 17.12
C ILE A 418 -18.81 -0.75 17.49
N THR A 419 -19.68 -0.30 16.59
CA THR A 419 -21.12 -0.25 16.86
C THR A 419 -21.71 -1.64 17.05
N LEU A 420 -21.34 -2.61 16.20
CA LEU A 420 -21.77 -4.01 16.36
C LEU A 420 -21.23 -4.66 17.65
N ALA A 421 -19.98 -4.39 18.03
CA ALA A 421 -19.41 -4.85 19.29
C ALA A 421 -20.13 -4.24 20.50
N GLY A 422 -20.48 -2.95 20.43
CA GLY A 422 -21.28 -2.26 21.44
C GLY A 422 -22.65 -2.91 21.63
N PHE A 423 -23.34 -3.23 20.53
CA PHE A 423 -24.63 -3.92 20.57
C PHE A 423 -24.52 -5.35 21.12
N ALA A 424 -23.47 -6.09 20.77
CA ALA A 424 -23.23 -7.43 21.31
C ALA A 424 -23.01 -7.40 22.83
N LYS A 425 -22.23 -6.42 23.33
CA LYS A 425 -22.02 -6.23 24.77
C LYS A 425 -23.32 -5.89 25.48
N TRP A 426 -24.12 -4.97 24.92
CA TRP A 426 -25.39 -4.58 25.50
C TRP A 426 -26.39 -5.74 25.54
N ALA A 427 -26.49 -6.53 24.46
CA ALA A 427 -27.34 -7.72 24.41
C ALA A 427 -26.92 -8.75 25.48
N THR A 428 -25.62 -8.94 25.69
CA THR A 428 -25.08 -9.85 26.70
C THR A 428 -25.44 -9.39 28.12
N ILE A 429 -25.27 -8.09 28.41
CA ILE A 429 -25.63 -7.51 29.73
C ILE A 429 -27.13 -7.65 29.98
N LYS A 430 -27.97 -7.39 28.97
CA LYS A 430 -29.42 -7.54 29.10
C LYS A 430 -29.82 -8.99 29.41
N ALA A 431 -29.25 -9.96 28.70
CA ALA A 431 -29.51 -11.37 28.94
C ALA A 431 -29.05 -11.85 30.33
N LEU A 432 -27.94 -11.30 30.85
CA LEU A 432 -27.48 -11.59 32.21
C LEU A 432 -28.42 -11.00 33.26
N ARG A 433 -28.92 -9.78 33.04
CA ARG A 433 -29.88 -9.14 33.97
C ARG A 433 -31.17 -9.94 34.07
N GLU A 434 -31.73 -10.35 32.95
CA GLU A 434 -32.96 -11.18 32.89
C GLU A 434 -32.77 -12.56 33.57
N ARG A 435 -31.54 -13.10 33.62
CA ARG A 435 -31.24 -14.32 34.39
C ARG A 435 -31.09 -14.11 35.89
N THR A 436 -30.77 -12.88 36.32
CA THR A 436 -30.46 -12.58 37.73
C THR A 436 -31.67 -12.05 38.48
N ASP A 437 -32.74 -11.64 37.78
CA ASP A 437 -34.01 -11.22 38.39
C ASP A 437 -34.85 -12.47 38.78
N PRO A 438 -35.03 -12.76 40.08
CA PRO A 438 -35.71 -13.97 40.56
C PRO A 438 -37.23 -13.97 40.34
N GLU A 439 -37.81 -12.87 39.83
CA GLU A 439 -39.26 -12.73 39.57
C GLU A 439 -39.65 -12.85 38.08
N SER A 440 -38.70 -13.11 37.18
CA SER A 440 -39.03 -13.35 35.76
C SER A 440 -39.64 -14.76 35.59
N PRO A 441 -40.82 -14.91 34.94
CA PRO A 441 -41.37 -16.23 34.64
C PRO A 441 -40.38 -16.97 33.74
N GLY A 442 -39.81 -18.05 34.28
CA GLY A 442 -38.68 -18.75 33.67
C GLY A 442 -38.97 -19.22 32.24
N PRO A 443 -37.97 -19.25 31.35
CA PRO A 443 -38.11 -19.91 30.07
C PRO A 443 -38.29 -21.41 30.30
N LEU A 444 -39.19 -22.03 29.51
CA LEU A 444 -39.42 -23.48 29.49
C LEU A 444 -38.09 -24.25 29.41
N PRO A 445 -37.96 -25.36 30.14
CA PRO A 445 -36.71 -26.11 30.20
C PRO A 445 -36.38 -26.67 28.82
N VAL A 446 -35.30 -26.17 28.23
CA VAL A 446 -34.60 -26.88 27.17
C VAL A 446 -33.97 -28.11 27.85
N LEU A 447 -34.41 -29.29 27.44
CA LEU A 447 -33.80 -30.58 27.79
C LEU A 447 -32.32 -30.56 27.42
N GLU A 448 -31.47 -30.23 28.39
CA GLU A 448 -30.03 -30.34 28.27
C GLU A 448 -29.64 -31.76 28.70
N HIS A 449 -29.19 -32.53 27.73
CA HIS A 449 -28.65 -33.87 27.90
C HIS A 449 -27.45 -33.82 28.85
N SER A 450 -27.62 -34.30 30.08
CA SER A 450 -26.52 -34.48 31.01
C SER A 450 -25.67 -35.66 30.58
N ASP A 451 -24.40 -35.41 30.31
CA ASP A 451 -23.31 -36.35 30.56
C ASP A 451 -22.01 -35.55 30.52
N TYR A 452 -21.50 -35.11 31.67
CA TYR A 452 -20.07 -35.15 32.02
C TYR A 452 -19.92 -34.92 33.54
N PRO A 453 -18.98 -35.62 34.22
CA PRO A 453 -18.94 -35.78 35.66
C PRO A 453 -18.13 -34.66 36.35
N GLY A 454 -18.46 -34.43 37.61
CA GLY A 454 -17.97 -33.31 38.42
C GLY A 454 -16.47 -33.32 38.71
N SER A 455 -15.88 -32.13 38.72
CA SER A 455 -14.62 -31.85 39.40
C SER A 455 -14.91 -31.18 40.74
N HIS A 456 -14.67 -31.94 41.82
CA HIS A 456 -14.47 -31.43 43.18
C HIS A 456 -13.40 -30.32 43.15
N LEU A 457 -13.76 -29.11 43.60
CA LEU A 457 -12.81 -28.06 43.91
C LEU A 457 -12.91 -27.77 45.41
N ASP A 458 -11.81 -28.04 46.10
CA ASP A 458 -11.55 -27.82 47.52
C ASP A 458 -11.69 -26.33 47.90
N ASP A 459 -12.57 -26.07 48.87
CA ASP A 459 -12.77 -24.77 49.54
C ASP A 459 -11.60 -24.35 50.47
N SER A 460 -10.46 -25.04 50.43
CA SER A 460 -9.34 -24.82 51.35
C SER A 460 -8.50 -23.56 51.05
N SER A 461 -8.73 -22.86 49.95
CA SER A 461 -7.91 -21.70 49.54
C SER A 461 -8.50 -20.33 49.91
N ALA A 462 -9.79 -20.26 50.24
CA ALA A 462 -10.45 -19.02 50.65
C ALA A 462 -10.22 -18.65 52.13
N GLU A 463 -9.88 -19.61 52.99
CA GLU A 463 -9.72 -19.37 54.44
C GLU A 463 -8.31 -18.89 54.81
N LYS A 464 -7.32 -19.07 53.93
CA LYS A 464 -5.94 -18.63 54.16
C LYS A 464 -5.73 -17.12 53.91
N ALA A 465 -6.55 -16.51 53.07
CA ALA A 465 -6.49 -15.08 52.76
C ALA A 465 -7.14 -14.17 53.83
N LYS A 466 -7.88 -14.75 54.79
CA LYS A 466 -8.50 -14.00 55.92
C LYS A 466 -7.65 -13.95 57.18
N ARG A 467 -6.48 -14.61 57.22
CA ARG A 467 -5.59 -14.61 58.39
C ARG A 467 -4.35 -13.72 58.24
N GLU A 468 -4.18 -13.05 57.10
CA GLU A 468 -3.03 -12.17 56.83
C GLU A 468 -3.42 -10.71 56.50
N ALA A 469 -4.64 -10.30 56.85
CA ALA A 469 -5.09 -8.91 56.93
C ALA A 469 -5.74 -8.69 58.30
#